data_AF-A0A7S0IXK7-F1
#
_entry.id   AF-A0A7S0IXK7-F1
#
_cell.length_a   1.000
_cell.length_b   1.000
_cell.length_c   1.000
_cell.angle_alpha   90.00
_cell.angle_beta   90.00
_cell.angle_gamma   90.00
#
_symmetry.space_group_name_H-M   'P 1'
#
loop_
_entity.id
_entity.type
_entity.pdbx_description
1 polymer ?
#
loop_
_entity_poly.entity_id
_entity_poly.type
_entity_poly.pdbx_seq_one_letter_code
_entity_poly.pdbx_strand_id
1 'polypeptide(L)'
;KAPLASVVACAAGSAGAYLASAAPVPRAACEGASTVQSLYCWGMLAPASAEGASASLFERTPVDVRFWSDRGLRVVALSYGEKHAAALDDRGGLWAWSLGAGPLPRKLPCERHAVSRLASTRSALYAVTHSGRVLEWRELDAALSGAAAATPPPPRVLDGPISNARASSIAAGAEHALVVTRQGDLFALGSNSCGQLGVGKPMDELR
;
A
#
# COMPACT_ATOMS: atom_id res chain seq x y z
N LYS A 1 -6.76 22.45 -21.39
CA LYS A 1 -7.31 21.09 -21.12
C LYS A 1 -7.53 21.00 -19.62
N ALA A 2 -8.79 20.96 -19.15
CA ALA A 2 -9.08 20.75 -17.73
C ALA A 2 -8.66 19.33 -17.31
N PRO A 3 -8.14 19.11 -16.09
CA PRO A 3 -7.81 17.77 -15.62
C PRO A 3 -9.10 16.96 -15.47
N LEU A 4 -9.13 15.78 -16.09
CA LEU A 4 -10.21 14.80 -15.92
C LEU A 4 -10.18 14.30 -14.47
N ALA A 5 -11.34 14.15 -13.84
CA ALA A 5 -11.46 13.51 -12.53
C ALA A 5 -10.86 12.10 -12.61
N SER A 6 -9.79 11.85 -11.85
CA SER A 6 -9.24 10.51 -11.71
C SER A 6 -10.03 9.76 -10.65
N VAL A 7 -10.39 8.52 -10.94
CA VAL A 7 -10.97 7.60 -9.96
C VAL A 7 -9.94 6.55 -9.64
N VAL A 8 -9.70 6.37 -8.34
CA VAL A 8 -8.83 5.32 -7.83
C VAL A 8 -9.70 4.37 -7.03
N ALA A 9 -9.50 3.08 -7.24
CA ALA A 9 -10.47 2.07 -6.84
C ALA A 9 -9.73 0.91 -6.17
N CYS A 10 -10.17 0.48 -4.99
CA CYS A 10 -9.58 -0.64 -4.27
C CYS A 10 -10.58 -1.70 -3.80
N ALA A 11 -10.30 -2.95 -4.15
CA ALA A 11 -11.06 -4.12 -3.74
C ALA A 11 -10.30 -4.92 -2.67
N ALA A 12 -10.93 -5.19 -1.52
CA ALA A 12 -10.42 -6.11 -0.50
C ALA A 12 -11.11 -7.48 -0.64
N GLY A 13 -10.37 -8.52 -1.05
CA GLY A 13 -10.85 -9.89 -1.20
C GLY A 13 -10.33 -10.83 -0.11
N SER A 14 -11.05 -11.91 0.19
CA SER A 14 -10.68 -12.92 1.19
C SER A 14 -9.68 -13.98 0.70
N ALA A 15 -9.29 -13.95 -0.58
CA ALA A 15 -8.43 -14.97 -1.19
C ALA A 15 -7.60 -14.40 -2.35
N GLY A 16 -6.51 -13.70 -2.04
CA GLY A 16 -5.35 -13.53 -2.93
C GLY A 16 -5.53 -12.73 -4.22
N ALA A 17 -6.70 -12.19 -4.53
CA ALA A 17 -6.93 -11.34 -5.70
C ALA A 17 -7.33 -9.91 -5.27
N TYR A 18 -6.32 -9.08 -5.03
CA TYR A 18 -6.50 -7.65 -4.76
C TYR A 18 -6.29 -6.89 -6.08
N LEU A 19 -7.39 -6.51 -6.75
CA LEU A 19 -7.31 -5.67 -7.95
C LEU A 19 -7.43 -4.20 -7.54
N ALA A 20 -6.31 -3.50 -7.58
CA ALA A 20 -6.30 -2.03 -7.65
C ALA A 20 -6.15 -1.64 -9.12
N SER A 21 -7.18 -1.00 -9.68
CA SER A 21 -7.12 -0.44 -11.03
C SER A 21 -7.51 1.02 -10.96
N ALA A 22 -6.65 1.89 -11.48
CA ALA A 22 -7.05 3.24 -11.87
C ALA A 22 -7.84 3.12 -13.19
N ALA A 23 -9.12 2.74 -13.09
CA ALA A 23 -9.99 2.64 -14.26
C ALA A 23 -10.56 4.03 -14.61
N PRO A 24 -10.58 4.45 -15.89
CA PRO A 24 -11.36 5.60 -16.31
C PRO A 24 -12.86 5.29 -16.17
N VAL A 25 -13.62 6.23 -15.60
CA VAL A 25 -15.06 6.09 -15.29
C VAL A 25 -15.88 5.84 -16.57
N PRO A 26 -16.89 4.95 -16.56
CA PRO A 26 -17.91 4.94 -17.60
C PRO A 26 -18.69 6.27 -17.59
N ARG A 27 -18.76 6.90 -18.75
CA ARG A 27 -19.20 8.28 -19.06
C ARG A 27 -20.52 8.80 -18.44
N ALA A 28 -21.28 7.98 -17.73
CA ALA A 28 -22.64 8.27 -17.29
C ALA A 28 -22.79 8.84 -15.86
N ALA A 29 -21.70 8.95 -15.07
CA ALA A 29 -21.78 9.39 -13.66
C ALA A 29 -21.18 10.79 -13.38
N CYS A 30 -20.72 11.52 -14.40
CA CYS A 30 -20.07 12.82 -14.21
C CYS A 30 -20.80 13.95 -14.92
N GLU A 31 -21.97 14.34 -14.42
CA GLU A 31 -22.48 15.71 -14.64
C GLU A 31 -21.91 16.60 -13.54
N GLY A 32 -20.97 17.46 -13.91
CA GLY A 32 -20.20 18.33 -13.01
C GLY A 32 -18.75 17.89 -12.91
N ALA A 33 -17.87 18.56 -13.66
CA ALA A 33 -16.43 18.31 -13.60
C ALA A 33 -15.87 18.76 -12.24
N SER A 34 -15.88 17.86 -11.27
CA SER A 34 -15.12 18.01 -10.03
C SER A 34 -13.63 17.88 -10.35
N THR A 35 -12.83 18.87 -9.96
CA THR A 35 -11.36 18.79 -10.02
C THR A 35 -10.78 17.90 -8.91
N VAL A 36 -11.63 17.31 -8.09
CA VAL A 36 -11.27 16.52 -6.90
C VAL A 36 -11.23 15.05 -7.29
N GLN A 37 -10.12 14.39 -6.99
CA GLN A 37 -9.98 12.94 -7.14
C GLN A 37 -10.80 12.24 -6.06
N SER A 38 -11.62 11.28 -6.47
CA SER A 38 -12.36 10.40 -5.55
C SER A 38 -11.67 9.04 -5.46
N LEU A 39 -11.55 8.52 -4.24
CA LEU A 39 -11.03 7.19 -3.96
C LEU A 39 -12.19 6.32 -3.51
N TYR A 40 -12.43 5.19 -4.17
CA TYR A 40 -13.49 4.26 -3.79
C TYR A 40 -12.91 2.98 -3.20
N CYS A 41 -13.52 2.47 -2.13
CA CYS A 41 -13.23 1.16 -1.56
C CYS A 41 -14.48 0.27 -1.56
N TRP A 42 -14.28 -1.03 -1.78
CA TRP A 42 -15.32 -2.05 -1.66
C TRP A 42 -14.69 -3.41 -1.33
N GLY A 43 -15.54 -4.39 -1.01
CA GLY A 43 -15.14 -5.71 -0.56
C GLY A 43 -15.23 -5.85 0.96
N MET A 44 -14.33 -6.64 1.56
CA MET A 44 -14.34 -6.87 3.00
C MET A 44 -13.81 -5.65 3.75
N LEU A 45 -14.72 -4.92 4.41
CA LEU A 45 -14.40 -3.76 5.24
C LEU A 45 -14.88 -4.02 6.66
N ALA A 46 -14.03 -3.76 7.65
CA ALA A 46 -14.49 -3.68 9.04
C ALA A 46 -15.10 -2.30 9.33
N PRO A 47 -16.19 -2.21 10.11
CA PRO A 47 -16.73 -0.93 10.53
C PRO A 47 -15.73 -0.18 11.43
N ALA A 48 -15.58 1.13 11.22
CA ALA A 48 -14.64 1.99 11.96
C ALA A 48 -14.98 2.19 13.46
N SER A 49 -16.13 1.67 13.91
CA SER A 49 -16.62 1.82 15.28
C SER A 49 -17.57 0.68 15.63
N ALA A 50 -17.04 -0.42 16.14
CA ALA A 50 -17.84 -1.36 16.92
C ALA A 50 -16.97 -2.11 17.92
N GLU A 51 -16.88 -1.57 19.13
CA GLU A 51 -16.66 -2.43 20.29
C GLU A 51 -17.79 -3.48 20.29
N GLY A 52 -17.44 -4.73 20.01
CA GLY A 52 -18.34 -5.88 20.22
C GLY A 52 -19.11 -6.44 19.01
N ALA A 53 -18.93 -5.96 17.77
CA ALA A 53 -19.58 -6.59 16.61
C ALA A 53 -18.58 -7.26 15.66
N SER A 54 -18.48 -8.59 15.77
CA SER A 54 -17.80 -9.48 14.82
C SER A 54 -18.66 -9.67 13.57
N ALA A 55 -18.80 -8.63 12.75
CA ALA A 55 -19.42 -8.73 11.44
C ALA A 55 -18.58 -7.96 10.42
N SER A 56 -17.77 -8.68 9.66
CA SER A 56 -17.14 -8.13 8.45
C SER A 56 -18.26 -7.67 7.51
N LEU A 57 -18.33 -6.37 7.22
CA LEU A 57 -19.27 -5.87 6.24
C LEU A 57 -18.67 -6.12 4.85
N PHE A 58 -19.36 -6.93 4.05
CA PHE A 58 -19.00 -7.14 2.67
C PHE A 58 -19.69 -6.06 1.83
N GLU A 59 -18.97 -4.97 1.61
CA GLU A 59 -19.46 -3.86 0.84
C GLU A 59 -19.38 -4.21 -0.65
N ARG A 60 -20.54 -4.40 -1.28
CA ARG A 60 -20.63 -4.80 -2.71
C ARG A 60 -20.58 -3.60 -3.63
N THR A 61 -20.74 -2.39 -3.09
CA THR A 61 -20.81 -1.16 -3.86
C THR A 61 -19.59 -0.27 -3.58
N PRO A 62 -18.97 0.34 -4.59
CA PRO A 62 -17.87 1.28 -4.35
C PRO A 62 -18.29 2.42 -3.42
N VAL A 63 -17.65 2.53 -2.26
CA VAL A 63 -17.88 3.60 -1.28
C VAL A 63 -16.79 4.65 -1.40
N ASP A 64 -17.19 5.91 -1.54
CA ASP A 64 -16.26 7.05 -1.60
C ASP A 64 -15.58 7.31 -0.25
N VAL A 65 -14.26 7.20 -0.23
CA VAL A 65 -13.40 7.47 0.92
C VAL A 65 -13.07 8.96 0.91
N ARG A 66 -14.02 9.77 1.41
CA ARG A 66 -13.92 11.24 1.42
C ARG A 66 -12.76 11.82 2.22
N PHE A 67 -12.09 11.00 3.04
CA PHE A 67 -10.89 11.37 3.79
C PHE A 67 -9.87 12.17 2.95
N TRP A 68 -9.67 11.75 1.70
CA TRP A 68 -8.69 12.33 0.77
C TRP A 68 -9.18 13.63 0.16
N SER A 69 -10.39 13.63 -0.41
CA SER A 69 -11.01 14.78 -1.03
C SER A 69 -11.21 15.92 -0.04
N ASP A 70 -11.66 15.61 1.18
CA ASP A 70 -11.93 16.59 2.24
C ASP A 70 -10.65 17.31 2.71
N ARG A 71 -9.49 16.66 2.54
CA ARG A 71 -8.16 17.22 2.85
C ARG A 71 -7.44 17.81 1.63
N GLY A 72 -8.08 17.76 0.45
CA GLY A 72 -7.45 18.15 -0.82
C GLY A 72 -6.17 17.35 -1.12
N LEU A 73 -6.12 16.09 -0.70
CA LEU A 73 -5.02 15.16 -0.99
C LEU A 73 -5.38 14.30 -2.20
N ARG A 74 -4.44 14.16 -3.14
CA ARG A 74 -4.62 13.26 -4.28
C ARG A 74 -3.81 11.99 -4.07
N VAL A 75 -4.44 10.83 -4.17
CA VAL A 75 -3.78 9.52 -4.13
C VAL A 75 -3.12 9.23 -5.48
N VAL A 76 -1.80 9.07 -5.47
CA VAL A 76 -0.99 8.80 -6.67
C VAL A 76 -0.53 7.34 -6.78
N ALA A 77 -0.53 6.61 -5.67
CA ALA A 77 -0.25 5.17 -5.66
C ALA A 77 -0.96 4.48 -4.49
N LEU A 78 -1.25 3.20 -4.68
CA LEU A 78 -1.85 2.34 -3.67
C LEU A 78 -1.12 0.99 -3.61
N SER A 79 -1.17 0.35 -2.46
CA SER A 79 -0.68 -1.01 -2.27
C SER A 79 -1.47 -1.72 -1.17
N TYR A 80 -1.70 -3.03 -1.32
CA TYR A 80 -2.53 -3.82 -0.42
C TYR A 80 -1.80 -5.07 0.02
N GLY A 81 -1.75 -5.30 1.32
CA GLY A 81 -1.45 -6.60 1.90
C GLY A 81 -2.73 -7.34 2.26
N GLU A 82 -2.59 -8.39 3.06
CA GLU A 82 -3.72 -9.21 3.49
C GLU A 82 -4.60 -8.48 4.50
N LYS A 83 -3.97 -7.74 5.41
CA LYS A 83 -4.64 -7.05 6.52
C LYS A 83 -4.43 -5.54 6.53
N HIS A 84 -3.57 -5.02 5.67
CA HIS A 84 -3.27 -3.59 5.59
C HIS A 84 -3.40 -3.07 4.18
N ALA A 85 -3.59 -1.76 4.09
CA ALA A 85 -3.54 -1.02 2.85
C ALA A 85 -2.67 0.23 3.05
N ALA A 86 -2.07 0.69 1.96
CA ALA A 86 -1.21 1.86 1.95
C ALA A 86 -1.48 2.74 0.73
N ALA A 87 -1.34 4.04 0.91
CA ALA A 87 -1.53 5.05 -0.11
C ALA A 87 -0.41 6.09 -0.07
N LEU A 88 0.04 6.52 -1.25
CA LEU A 88 0.92 7.66 -1.42
C LEU A 88 0.11 8.83 -1.94
N ASP A 89 0.22 9.99 -1.30
CA ASP A 89 -0.38 11.23 -1.79
C ASP A 89 0.56 12.04 -2.70
N ASP A 90 0.00 13.02 -3.40
CA ASP A 90 0.69 13.92 -4.33
C ASP A 90 1.66 14.90 -3.66
N ARG A 91 1.64 14.98 -2.33
CA ARG A 91 2.58 15.76 -1.50
C ARG A 91 3.69 14.88 -0.94
N GLY A 92 3.72 13.59 -1.28
CA GLY A 92 4.71 12.62 -0.81
C GLY A 92 4.41 12.04 0.58
N GLY A 93 3.21 12.27 1.12
CA GLY A 93 2.76 11.65 2.35
C GLY A 93 2.41 10.18 2.12
N LEU A 94 2.98 9.30 2.95
CA LEU A 94 2.64 7.89 3.00
C LEU A 94 1.60 7.66 4.09
N TRP A 95 0.55 6.95 3.76
CA TRP A 95 -0.55 6.62 4.65
C TRP A 95 -0.79 5.12 4.64
N ALA A 96 -1.26 4.58 5.76
CA ALA A 96 -1.69 3.20 5.86
C ALA A 96 -2.89 3.04 6.79
N TRP A 97 -3.69 2.00 6.56
CA TRP A 97 -4.79 1.61 7.44
C TRP A 97 -4.89 0.09 7.54
N SER A 98 -5.47 -0.38 8.64
CA SER A 98 -5.86 -1.78 8.79
C SER A 98 -7.19 -2.01 8.07
N LEU A 99 -7.32 -3.13 7.37
CA LEU A 99 -8.58 -3.57 6.78
C LEU A 99 -9.55 -4.10 7.85
N GLY A 100 -9.03 -4.53 9.00
CA GLY A 100 -9.78 -5.06 10.14
C GLY A 100 -10.27 -4.00 11.15
N ALA A 101 -9.74 -2.77 11.10
CA ALA A 101 -10.15 -1.66 11.97
C ALA A 101 -10.84 -0.49 11.21
N GLY A 102 -11.06 -0.66 9.90
CA GLY A 102 -11.74 0.30 9.05
C GLY A 102 -10.80 1.24 8.28
N PRO A 103 -11.32 1.95 7.26
CA PRO A 103 -10.52 2.57 6.21
C PRO A 103 -9.87 3.91 6.62
N LEU A 104 -9.71 4.21 7.90
CA LEU A 104 -9.17 5.49 8.37
C LEU A 104 -7.64 5.53 8.17
N PRO A 105 -7.12 6.28 7.18
CA PRO A 105 -5.70 6.30 6.87
C PRO A 105 -4.93 7.06 7.95
N ARG A 106 -3.85 6.45 8.44
CA ARG A 106 -2.89 7.08 9.35
C ARG A 106 -1.61 7.38 8.60
N LYS A 107 -1.05 8.58 8.82
CA LYS A 107 0.21 8.99 8.19
C LYS A 107 1.36 8.17 8.79
N LEU A 108 2.14 7.50 7.94
CA LEU A 108 3.34 6.79 8.36
C LEU A 108 4.53 7.75 8.50
N PRO A 109 5.40 7.55 9.49
CA PRO A 109 6.57 8.39 9.71
C PRO A 109 7.62 8.18 8.61
N CYS A 110 7.55 8.96 7.53
CA CYS A 110 8.51 8.89 6.42
C CYS A 110 8.98 10.28 5.94
N GLU A 111 8.83 11.33 6.74
CA GLU A 111 9.01 12.73 6.29
C GLU A 111 10.43 13.06 5.79
N ARG A 112 11.44 12.33 6.27
CA ARG A 112 12.83 12.42 5.77
C ARG A 112 13.07 11.67 4.46
N HIS A 113 12.07 10.97 3.96
CA HIS A 113 12.16 10.00 2.89
C HIS A 113 11.05 10.25 1.86
N ALA A 114 11.35 11.04 0.84
CA ALA A 114 10.43 11.27 -0.27
C ALA A 114 10.12 9.95 -0.99
N VAL A 115 8.99 9.31 -0.67
CA VAL A 115 8.57 8.02 -1.24
C VAL A 115 8.14 8.19 -2.69
N SER A 116 8.42 7.20 -3.52
CA SER A 116 8.16 7.21 -4.97
C SER A 116 7.41 5.98 -5.48
N ARG A 117 7.54 4.83 -4.82
CA ARG A 117 6.89 3.56 -5.17
C ARG A 117 6.49 2.81 -3.91
N LEU A 118 5.41 2.03 -3.99
CA LEU A 118 4.91 1.18 -2.93
C LEU A 118 4.72 -0.25 -3.44
N ALA A 119 4.94 -1.23 -2.57
CA ALA A 119 4.58 -2.62 -2.80
C ALA A 119 4.31 -3.31 -1.46
N SER A 120 3.32 -4.18 -1.39
CA SER A 120 2.93 -4.88 -0.17
C SER A 120 2.97 -6.37 -0.41
N THR A 121 3.58 -7.11 0.51
CA THR A 121 3.34 -8.54 0.67
C THR A 121 2.10 -8.75 1.53
N ARG A 122 1.77 -9.99 1.89
CA ARG A 122 0.66 -10.25 2.82
C ARG A 122 0.79 -9.50 4.14
N SER A 123 2.00 -9.40 4.68
CA SER A 123 2.27 -8.90 6.03
C SER A 123 3.18 -7.67 6.11
N ALA A 124 3.88 -7.33 5.03
CA ALA A 124 4.81 -6.21 5.00
C ALA A 124 4.42 -5.17 3.95
N LEU A 125 4.74 -3.91 4.24
CA LEU A 125 4.73 -2.80 3.29
C LEU A 125 6.17 -2.42 2.98
N TYR A 126 6.48 -2.32 1.70
CA TYR A 126 7.73 -1.79 1.20
C TYR A 126 7.50 -0.49 0.46
N ALA A 127 8.48 0.42 0.57
CA ALA A 127 8.49 1.67 -0.17
C ALA A 127 9.89 1.98 -0.72
N VAL A 128 9.96 2.51 -1.94
CA VAL A 128 11.21 3.02 -2.53
C VAL A 128 11.20 4.54 -2.49
N THR A 129 12.27 5.13 -1.97
CA THR A 129 12.45 6.58 -1.92
C THR A 129 13.03 7.14 -3.22
N HIS A 130 12.86 8.43 -3.49
CA HIS A 130 13.51 9.13 -4.61
C HIS A 130 15.05 9.05 -4.56
N SER A 131 15.60 8.90 -3.34
CA SER A 131 17.05 8.69 -3.12
C SER A 131 17.51 7.25 -3.40
N GLY A 132 16.57 6.32 -3.64
CA GLY A 132 16.84 4.92 -3.94
C GLY A 132 17.03 4.03 -2.72
N ARG A 133 16.54 4.44 -1.54
CA ARG A 133 16.48 3.58 -0.35
C ARG A 133 15.21 2.75 -0.37
N VAL A 134 15.29 1.56 0.21
CA VAL A 134 14.12 0.69 0.43
C VAL A 134 13.75 0.77 1.91
N LEU A 135 12.51 1.12 2.17
CA LEU A 135 11.89 1.16 3.50
C LEU A 135 10.97 -0.03 3.66
N GLU A 136 10.88 -0.56 4.86
CA GLU A 136 9.99 -1.64 5.22
C GLU A 136 9.24 -1.34 6.52
N TRP A 137 7.95 -1.65 6.51
CA TRP A 137 7.12 -1.77 7.70
C TRP A 137 6.59 -3.19 7.79
N ARG A 138 6.70 -3.78 8.98
CA ARG A 138 6.13 -5.09 9.31
C ARG A 138 5.09 -4.93 10.40
N GLU A 139 4.14 -5.86 10.47
CA GLU A 139 3.10 -5.88 11.50
C GLU A 139 2.27 -4.59 11.57
N LEU A 140 2.01 -3.97 10.41
CA LEU A 140 1.22 -2.74 10.32
C LEU A 140 -0.20 -2.93 10.86
N ASP A 141 -0.79 -4.11 10.67
CA ASP A 141 -2.15 -4.38 11.15
C ASP A 141 -2.29 -4.17 12.66
N ALA A 142 -1.38 -4.74 13.46
CA ALA A 142 -1.40 -4.58 14.91
C ALA A 142 -1.19 -3.11 15.32
N ALA A 143 -0.30 -2.39 14.64
CA ALA A 143 -0.03 -0.98 14.92
C ALA A 143 -1.20 -0.06 14.53
N LEU A 144 -1.93 -0.39 13.47
CA LEU A 144 -3.00 0.45 12.91
C LEU A 144 -4.38 0.13 13.50
N SER A 145 -4.56 -1.08 14.04
CA SER A 145 -5.80 -1.51 14.71
C SER A 145 -5.91 -1.04 16.16
N GLY A 146 -4.81 -0.59 16.77
CA GLY A 146 -4.80 -0.03 18.12
C GLY A 146 -5.47 1.35 18.23
N ALA A 147 -5.51 1.91 19.44
CA ALA A 147 -6.13 3.20 19.72
C ALA A 147 -5.68 4.30 18.73
N ALA A 148 -6.58 5.22 18.39
CA ALA A 148 -6.35 6.29 17.40
C ALA A 148 -5.12 7.18 17.71
N ALA A 149 -4.72 7.27 18.98
CA ALA A 149 -3.57 8.04 19.45
C ALA A 149 -2.21 7.31 19.31
N ALA A 150 -2.20 6.02 18.98
CA ALA A 150 -0.96 5.28 18.78
C ALA A 150 -0.28 5.72 17.48
N THR A 151 0.94 6.24 17.59
CA THR A 151 1.79 6.61 16.45
C THR A 151 2.24 5.34 15.72
N PRO A 152 2.11 5.26 14.38
CA PRO A 152 2.61 4.13 13.62
C PRO A 152 4.13 3.95 13.77
N PRO A 153 4.65 2.72 13.64
CA PRO A 153 6.08 2.46 13.83
C PRO A 153 6.94 3.15 12.76
N PRO A 154 8.18 3.56 13.12
CA PRO A 154 9.15 4.04 12.14
C PRO A 154 9.51 2.95 11.12
N PRO A 155 9.83 3.32 9.86
CA PRO A 155 10.32 2.35 8.89
C PRO A 155 11.65 1.76 9.31
N ARG A 156 11.85 0.48 8.99
CA ARG A 156 13.17 -0.11 8.87
C ARG A 156 13.75 0.27 7.51
N VAL A 157 14.91 0.90 7.49
CA VAL A 157 15.68 1.09 6.24
C VAL A 157 16.42 -0.21 5.98
N LEU A 158 16.31 -0.76 4.77
CA LEU A 158 17.03 -2.00 4.43
C LEU A 158 18.50 -1.68 4.16
N ASP A 159 19.36 -2.36 4.92
CA ASP A 159 20.82 -2.24 4.83
C ASP A 159 21.42 -3.37 3.98
N GLY A 160 22.74 -3.33 3.77
CA GLY A 160 23.49 -4.33 3.00
C GLY A 160 23.63 -3.98 1.51
N PRO A 161 23.79 -4.97 0.61
CA PRO A 161 24.06 -4.73 -0.81
C PRO A 161 23.05 -3.79 -1.49
N ILE A 162 21.77 -3.93 -1.13
CA ILE A 162 20.67 -3.12 -1.67
C ILE A 162 20.76 -1.63 -1.30
N SER A 163 21.39 -1.29 -0.16
CA SER A 163 21.55 0.09 0.30
C SER A 163 22.48 0.91 -0.61
N ASN A 164 23.46 0.24 -1.24
CA ASN A 164 24.40 0.86 -2.17
C ASN A 164 23.88 0.88 -3.61
N ALA A 165 22.88 0.06 -3.92
CA ALA A 165 22.50 -0.24 -5.29
C ALA A 165 21.42 0.72 -5.85
N ARG A 166 20.93 1.71 -5.10
CA ARG A 166 19.89 2.69 -5.51
C ARG A 166 18.68 2.06 -6.22
N ALA A 167 17.72 1.62 -5.42
CA ALA A 167 16.46 1.09 -5.91
C ALA A 167 15.71 2.09 -6.82
N SER A 168 15.09 1.58 -7.88
CA SER A 168 14.30 2.33 -8.87
C SER A 168 12.84 1.87 -8.90
N SER A 169 12.61 0.58 -8.71
CA SER A 169 11.27 -0.03 -8.71
C SER A 169 11.19 -1.18 -7.72
N ILE A 170 9.96 -1.49 -7.29
CA ILE A 170 9.67 -2.60 -6.40
C ILE A 170 8.34 -3.24 -6.79
N ALA A 171 8.29 -4.56 -6.72
CA ALA A 171 7.07 -5.36 -6.82
C ALA A 171 7.06 -6.39 -5.69
N ALA A 172 5.88 -6.77 -5.21
CA ALA A 172 5.73 -7.75 -4.16
C ALA A 172 4.77 -8.85 -4.58
N GLY A 173 5.16 -10.09 -4.28
CA GLY A 173 4.27 -11.24 -4.23
C GLY A 173 3.75 -11.44 -2.81
N ALA A 174 3.19 -12.62 -2.54
CA ALA A 174 2.56 -12.87 -1.25
C ALA A 174 3.54 -12.89 -0.05
N GLU A 175 4.76 -13.40 -0.26
CA GLU A 175 5.78 -13.60 0.79
C GLU A 175 7.18 -13.11 0.38
N HIS A 176 7.30 -12.46 -0.78
CA HIS A 176 8.57 -11.98 -1.29
C HIS A 176 8.39 -10.66 -2.02
N ALA A 177 9.47 -9.88 -2.11
CA ALA A 177 9.52 -8.65 -2.89
C ALA A 177 10.75 -8.66 -3.80
N LEU A 178 10.60 -8.08 -4.97
CA LEU A 178 11.64 -7.91 -5.97
C LEU A 178 11.92 -6.43 -6.12
N VAL A 179 13.18 -6.05 -6.00
CA VAL A 179 13.66 -4.67 -6.13
C VAL A 179 14.61 -4.59 -7.30
N VAL A 180 14.31 -3.68 -8.23
CA VAL A 180 15.18 -3.38 -9.36
C VAL A 180 15.93 -2.08 -9.08
N THR A 181 17.23 -2.06 -9.38
CA THR A 181 18.06 -0.86 -9.21
C THR A 181 18.03 0.05 -10.43
N ARG A 182 18.68 1.21 -10.35
CA ARG A 182 18.90 2.05 -11.54
C ARG A 182 19.88 1.43 -12.54
N GLN A 183 20.74 0.54 -12.06
CA GLN A 183 21.77 -0.15 -12.83
C GLN A 183 21.25 -1.44 -13.48
N GLY A 184 20.03 -1.86 -13.14
CA GLY A 184 19.41 -3.08 -13.67
C GLY A 184 19.65 -4.32 -12.82
N ASP A 185 20.30 -4.19 -11.66
CA ASP A 185 20.44 -5.28 -10.70
C ASP A 185 19.08 -5.63 -10.08
N LEU A 186 18.88 -6.92 -9.84
CA LEU A 186 17.68 -7.45 -9.22
C LEU A 186 18.01 -8.01 -7.84
N PHE A 187 17.31 -7.51 -6.82
CA PHE A 187 17.37 -8.02 -5.45
C PHE A 187 16.04 -8.68 -5.11
N ALA A 188 16.11 -9.81 -4.43
CA ALA A 188 14.94 -10.50 -3.90
C ALA A 188 14.98 -10.48 -2.36
N LEU A 189 13.83 -10.18 -1.76
CA LEU A 189 13.63 -10.04 -0.33
C LEU A 189 12.51 -10.98 0.12
N GLY A 190 12.59 -11.49 1.36
CA GLY A 190 11.53 -12.29 1.97
C GLY A 190 11.77 -13.79 1.92
N SER A 191 10.69 -14.57 1.86
CA SER A 191 10.74 -16.03 1.89
C SER A 191 11.40 -16.59 0.63
N ASN A 192 12.20 -17.65 0.80
CA ASN A 192 12.72 -18.48 -0.29
C ASN A 192 12.22 -19.93 -0.24
N SER A 193 11.15 -20.21 0.51
CA SER A 193 10.69 -21.58 0.77
C SER A 193 10.30 -22.36 -0.50
N CYS A 194 10.02 -21.67 -1.60
CA CYS A 194 9.67 -22.24 -2.91
C CYS A 194 10.69 -21.88 -4.01
N GLY A 195 11.88 -21.38 -3.66
CA GLY A 195 12.87 -20.90 -4.63
C GLY A 195 12.51 -19.56 -5.30
N GLN A 196 11.52 -18.84 -4.77
CA GLN A 196 10.99 -17.60 -5.35
C GLN A 196 12.01 -16.45 -5.39
N LEU A 197 13.15 -16.57 -4.70
CA LEU A 197 14.24 -15.59 -4.81
C LEU A 197 15.10 -15.79 -6.06
N GLY A 198 14.95 -16.91 -6.79
CA GLY A 198 15.62 -17.14 -8.07
C GLY A 198 17.14 -17.35 -7.98
N VAL A 199 17.70 -17.54 -6.78
CA VAL A 199 19.15 -17.67 -6.54
C VAL A 199 19.73 -19.05 -6.85
N GLY A 200 18.96 -19.94 -7.48
CA GLY A 200 19.41 -21.28 -7.89
C GLY A 200 19.71 -22.25 -6.73
N LYS A 201 19.35 -21.92 -5.49
CA LYS A 201 19.58 -22.76 -4.30
C LYS A 201 18.28 -22.98 -3.50
N PRO A 202 17.86 -24.23 -3.26
CA PRO A 202 16.96 -24.57 -2.15
C PRO A 202 17.66 -24.33 -0.79
N MET A 203 16.85 -24.27 0.26
CA MET A 203 17.06 -23.62 1.56
C MET A 203 18.28 -24.01 2.43
N ASP A 204 19.10 -25.00 2.08
CA ASP A 204 20.11 -25.53 3.01
C ASP A 204 21.47 -24.78 3.04
N GLU A 205 21.70 -23.75 2.22
CA GLU A 205 23.05 -23.18 2.04
C GLU A 205 23.21 -21.66 2.29
N LEU A 206 22.23 -20.98 2.88
CA LEU A 206 22.39 -19.56 3.26
C LEU A 206 22.31 -19.41 4.79
N ARG A 207 23.43 -19.71 5.46
CA ARG A 207 23.72 -19.34 6.86
C ARG A 207 24.38 -17.97 6.94
#